data_AF-A0A6B1E5N2-F1
#
_entry.id   AF-A0A6B1E5N2-F1
#
_cell.length_a   1.000
_cell.length_b   1.000
_cell.length_c   1.000
_cell.angle_alpha   90.00
_cell.angle_beta   90.00
_cell.angle_gamma   90.00
#
_symmetry.space_group_name_H-M   'P 1'
#
loop_
_entity.id
_entity.type
_entity.pdbx_description
1 polymer ?
#
loop_
_entity_poly.entity_id
_entity_poly.type
_entity_poly.pdbx_seq_one_letter_code
_entity_poly.pdbx_strand_id
1 'polypeptide(L)'
;MQLPEFINDIPLVGGFLFGVFDNQSVMTWLAFIAVFVVAFFLYRMPIGMHLRAVGENPEAAASVGINVKRIRYMALLISGFFAGLGGIHMSMGYLQLFQRDMTNGRGFIALVTPSLGGGTPIGTMVASSIFGFFDALGIRMGSLEIPSQLPQSIPYFATVLALVIYALQRRISQRVSEMRTASGASFDAQFWQAIQRISILHMLLMMFAVIGVVTSGAILAAPNGFGGEEAVLPGLAIGAASIALFVMGLPFVSDIFRIQKRWRESAAVTIVSLGAYLAIFLSLFASLPIARGIGLLASAAVWFMIGGRALADGK
;
A
#
# COMPACT_ATOMS: atom_id res chain seq x y z
N MET A 1 23.79 -4.43 11.34
CA MET A 1 24.09 -3.65 12.54
C MET A 1 23.44 -4.40 13.69
N GLN A 2 24.26 -4.87 14.62
CA GLN A 2 23.75 -5.59 15.79
C GLN A 2 23.38 -4.57 16.86
N LEU A 3 22.23 -4.76 17.50
CA LEU A 3 21.84 -3.91 18.62
C LEU A 3 22.56 -4.34 19.89
N PRO A 4 22.95 -3.39 20.77
CA PRO A 4 23.57 -3.73 22.03
C PRO A 4 22.60 -4.45 22.96
N GLU A 5 23.06 -5.51 23.62
CA GLU A 5 22.24 -6.48 24.37
C GLU A 5 21.35 -5.87 25.45
N PHE A 6 21.76 -4.73 26.04
CA PHE A 6 20.98 -4.03 27.08
C PHE A 6 19.58 -3.56 26.61
N ILE A 7 19.33 -3.47 25.30
CA ILE A 7 18.02 -3.11 24.75
C ILE A 7 17.02 -4.26 24.92
N ASN A 8 17.49 -5.51 24.97
CA ASN A 8 16.64 -6.69 25.16
C ASN A 8 16.05 -6.76 26.59
N ASP A 9 16.73 -6.17 27.56
CA ASP A 9 16.34 -6.18 28.98
C ASP A 9 15.22 -5.19 29.33
N ILE A 10 14.76 -4.37 28.37
CA ILE A 10 13.65 -3.44 28.58
C ILE A 10 12.33 -4.23 28.67
N PRO A 11 11.62 -4.22 29.81
CA PRO A 11 10.35 -4.94 29.93
C PRO A 11 9.31 -4.39 28.93
N LEU A 12 8.48 -5.29 28.39
CA LEU A 12 7.44 -5.06 27.35
C LEU A 12 7.92 -4.68 25.95
N VAL A 13 9.02 -3.93 25.80
CA VAL A 13 9.43 -3.35 24.50
C VAL A 13 10.74 -3.96 23.97
N GLY A 14 11.61 -4.47 24.85
CA GLY A 14 12.93 -4.97 24.52
C GLY A 14 12.91 -6.12 23.52
N GLY A 15 12.13 -7.17 23.80
CA GLY A 15 12.01 -8.32 22.89
C GLY A 15 11.45 -7.98 21.50
N PHE A 16 10.53 -7.00 21.41
CA PHE A 16 10.02 -6.51 20.11
C PHE A 16 11.08 -5.70 19.36
N LEU A 17 11.75 -4.77 20.04
CA LEU A 17 12.78 -3.93 19.42
C LEU A 17 13.98 -4.76 18.97
N PHE A 18 14.42 -5.71 19.79
CA PHE A 18 15.49 -6.62 19.43
C PHE A 18 15.08 -7.52 18.26
N GLY A 19 13.88 -8.12 18.30
CA GLY A 19 13.39 -8.99 17.22
C GLY A 19 13.20 -8.28 15.87
N VAL A 20 12.86 -6.98 15.87
CA VAL A 20 12.60 -6.21 14.64
C VAL A 20 13.87 -5.53 14.12
N PHE A 21 14.68 -4.94 14.98
CA PHE A 21 15.76 -4.03 14.59
C PHE A 21 17.16 -4.65 14.71
N ASP A 22 17.30 -5.81 15.35
CA ASP A 22 18.57 -6.52 15.39
C ASP A 22 18.94 -7.13 14.03
N ASN A 23 20.24 -7.24 13.78
CA ASN A 23 20.84 -7.79 12.57
C ASN A 23 20.38 -7.15 11.23
N GLN A 24 19.86 -5.92 11.26
CA GLN A 24 19.42 -5.22 10.06
C GLN A 24 20.61 -4.68 9.24
N SER A 25 20.48 -4.68 7.90
CA SER A 25 21.50 -4.11 7.02
C SER A 25 21.67 -2.60 7.27
N VAL A 26 22.91 -2.10 7.19
CA VAL A 26 23.20 -0.66 7.30
C VAL A 26 22.43 0.14 6.23
N MET A 27 22.21 -0.45 5.06
CA MET A 27 21.43 0.19 3.99
C MET A 27 19.97 0.40 4.35
N THR A 28 19.37 -0.44 5.19
CA THR A 28 17.99 -0.27 5.65
C THR A 28 17.85 1.02 6.45
N TRP A 29 18.75 1.26 7.40
CA TRP A 29 18.78 2.48 8.20
C TRP A 29 19.08 3.72 7.35
N LEU A 30 20.03 3.59 6.42
CA LEU A 30 20.35 4.66 5.48
C LEU A 30 19.16 5.03 4.61
N ALA A 31 18.34 4.05 4.18
CA ALA A 31 17.12 4.31 3.41
C ALA A 31 16.11 5.13 4.22
N PHE A 32 15.84 4.78 5.48
CA PHE A 32 14.93 5.56 6.34
C PHE A 32 15.45 6.98 6.57
N ILE A 33 16.73 7.15 6.90
CA ILE A 33 17.34 8.47 7.07
C ILE A 33 17.28 9.28 5.77
N ALA A 34 17.53 8.66 4.62
CA ALA A 34 17.46 9.30 3.32
C ALA A 34 16.08 9.88 3.02
N VAL A 35 14.99 9.23 3.45
CA VAL A 35 13.63 9.79 3.30
C VAL A 35 13.50 11.12 4.03
N PHE A 36 13.97 11.20 5.28
CA PHE A 36 13.91 12.45 6.06
C PHE A 36 14.81 13.53 5.47
N VAL A 37 16.01 13.16 5.00
CA VAL A 37 16.93 14.09 4.33
C VAL A 37 16.32 14.63 3.04
N VAL A 38 15.70 13.78 2.22
CA VAL A 38 15.03 14.16 0.98
C VAL A 38 13.79 15.02 1.26
N ALA A 39 13.02 14.70 2.30
CA ALA A 39 11.90 15.51 2.74
C ALA A 39 12.35 16.91 3.17
N PHE A 40 13.42 16.98 3.97
CA PHE A 40 14.01 18.26 4.37
C PHE A 40 14.52 19.04 3.15
N PHE A 41 15.27 18.39 2.26
CA PHE A 41 15.77 18.99 1.03
C PHE A 41 14.65 19.56 0.16
N LEU A 42 13.59 18.78 -0.11
CA LEU A 42 12.48 19.18 -0.98
C LEU A 42 11.64 20.33 -0.41
N TYR A 43 11.41 20.33 0.91
CA TYR A 43 10.46 21.25 1.54
C TYR A 43 11.13 22.44 2.24
N ARG A 44 12.40 22.34 2.64
CA ARG A 44 13.10 23.38 3.39
C ARG A 44 14.23 24.07 2.62
N MET A 45 14.81 23.45 1.58
CA MET A 45 15.88 24.09 0.80
C MET A 45 15.36 24.82 -0.45
N PRO A 46 16.01 25.94 -0.86
CA PRO A 46 15.66 26.67 -2.08
C PRO A 46 15.72 25.81 -3.34
N ILE A 47 16.74 24.96 -3.43
CA ILE A 47 16.94 24.04 -4.56
C ILE A 47 15.77 23.05 -4.65
N GLY A 48 15.25 22.57 -3.52
CA GLY A 48 14.06 21.72 -3.48
C GLY A 48 12.78 22.42 -3.92
N MET A 49 12.63 23.71 -3.59
CA MET A 49 11.54 24.54 -4.10
C MET A 49 11.64 24.72 -5.61
N HIS A 50 12.83 25.01 -6.14
CA HIS A 50 13.06 25.09 -7.59
C HIS A 50 12.77 23.77 -8.30
N LEU A 51 13.16 22.64 -7.71
CA LEU A 51 12.88 21.32 -8.26
C LEU A 51 11.37 21.07 -8.39
N ARG A 52 10.59 21.40 -7.36
CA ARG A 52 9.12 21.28 -7.39
C ARG A 52 8.51 22.25 -8.40
N ALA A 53 8.94 23.52 -8.41
CA ALA A 53 8.44 24.51 -9.37
C ALA A 53 8.69 24.11 -10.83
N VAL A 54 9.89 23.61 -11.14
CA VAL A 54 10.25 23.11 -12.47
C VAL A 54 9.44 21.87 -12.85
N GLY A 55 9.09 21.02 -11.87
CA GLY A 55 8.24 19.85 -12.07
C GLY A 55 6.79 20.19 -12.38
N GLU A 56 6.25 21.25 -11.76
CA GLU A 56 4.88 21.73 -11.98
C GLU A 56 4.74 22.53 -13.28
N ASN A 57 5.58 23.55 -13.48
CA ASN A 57 5.57 24.36 -14.69
C ASN A 57 6.99 24.86 -15.03
N PRO A 58 7.70 24.20 -15.96
CA PRO A 58 9.05 24.58 -16.33
C PRO A 58 9.13 25.95 -17.02
N GLU A 59 8.09 26.37 -17.75
CA GLU A 59 8.07 27.65 -18.45
C GLU A 59 7.93 28.82 -17.46
N ALA A 60 7.03 28.67 -16.48
CA ALA A 60 6.87 29.65 -15.40
C ALA A 60 8.12 29.73 -14.49
N ALA A 61 8.79 28.61 -14.25
CA ALA A 61 10.05 28.62 -13.53
C ALA A 61 11.15 29.36 -14.30
N ALA A 62 11.21 29.19 -15.62
CA ALA A 62 12.17 29.88 -16.47
C ALA A 62 11.92 31.39 -16.54
N SER A 63 10.66 31.84 -16.52
CA SER A 63 10.33 33.28 -16.59
C SER A 63 10.80 34.08 -15.37
N VAL A 64 10.92 33.43 -14.21
CA VAL A 64 11.48 34.03 -12.98
C VAL A 64 12.99 33.80 -12.82
N GLY A 65 13.67 33.32 -13.87
CA GLY A 65 15.13 33.17 -13.93
C GLY A 65 15.68 31.83 -13.43
N ILE A 66 14.84 30.81 -13.17
CA ILE A 66 15.32 29.49 -12.76
C ILE A 66 15.87 28.74 -13.99
N ASN A 67 17.12 28.29 -13.91
CA ASN A 67 17.70 27.45 -14.97
C ASN A 67 17.14 26.02 -14.92
N VAL A 68 16.07 25.79 -15.69
CA VAL A 68 15.36 24.50 -15.80
C VAL A 68 16.30 23.35 -16.17
N LYS A 69 17.22 23.56 -17.11
CA LYS A 69 18.15 22.51 -17.57
C LYS A 69 19.04 22.05 -16.41
N ARG A 70 19.62 22.99 -15.66
CA ARG A 70 20.47 22.68 -14.50
C ARG A 70 19.71 21.88 -13.44
N ILE A 71 18.47 22.27 -13.13
CA ILE A 71 17.62 21.57 -12.16
C ILE A 71 17.30 20.14 -12.63
N ARG A 72 17.00 19.94 -13.92
CA ARG A 72 16.76 18.60 -14.49
C ARG A 72 17.98 17.69 -14.42
N TYR A 73 19.17 18.20 -14.77
CA TYR A 73 20.40 17.41 -14.67
C TYR A 73 20.73 17.02 -13.23
N MET A 74 20.57 17.96 -12.29
CA MET A 74 20.77 17.68 -10.87
C MET A 74 19.76 16.64 -10.35
N ALA A 75 18.48 16.72 -10.75
CA ALA A 75 17.48 15.71 -10.42
C ALA A 75 17.84 14.33 -10.97
N LEU A 76 18.35 14.27 -12.20
CA LEU A 76 18.82 13.02 -12.82
C LEU A 76 20.01 12.42 -12.05
N LEU A 77 20.99 13.23 -11.67
CA LEU A 77 22.15 12.78 -10.90
C LEU A 77 21.76 12.26 -9.52
N ILE A 78 20.88 12.97 -8.81
CA ILE A 78 20.37 12.55 -7.50
C ILE A 78 19.59 11.24 -7.62
N SER A 79 18.75 11.11 -8.65
CA SER A 79 18.02 9.87 -8.94
C SER A 79 18.99 8.69 -9.20
N GLY A 80 20.01 8.91 -10.04
CA GLY A 80 21.05 7.92 -10.32
C GLY A 80 21.84 7.50 -9.07
N PHE A 81 22.15 8.45 -8.18
CA PHE A 81 22.80 8.16 -6.90
C PHE A 81 21.94 7.24 -6.01
N PHE A 82 20.65 7.56 -5.84
CA PHE A 82 19.75 6.70 -5.06
C PHE A 82 19.49 5.33 -5.72
N ALA A 83 19.41 5.28 -7.05
CA ALA A 83 19.32 4.02 -7.78
C ALA A 83 20.58 3.15 -7.56
N GLY A 84 21.76 3.77 -7.55
CA GLY A 84 23.03 3.09 -7.23
C GLY A 84 23.06 2.53 -5.81
N LEU A 85 22.58 3.29 -4.82
CA LEU A 85 22.43 2.80 -3.44
C LEU A 85 21.45 1.61 -3.35
N GLY A 86 20.36 1.63 -4.13
CA GLY A 86 19.45 0.49 -4.25
C GLY A 86 20.14 -0.76 -4.81
N GLY A 87 20.99 -0.61 -5.82
CA GLY A 87 21.81 -1.70 -6.36
C GLY A 87 22.81 -2.27 -5.35
N ILE A 88 23.49 -1.38 -4.61
CA ILE A 88 24.40 -1.75 -3.50
C ILE A 88 23.65 -2.57 -2.44
N HIS A 89 22.44 -2.17 -2.07
CA HIS A 89 21.63 -2.93 -1.12
C HIS A 89 21.30 -4.34 -1.64
N MET A 90 21.00 -4.51 -2.92
CA MET A 90 20.69 -5.84 -3.47
C MET A 90 21.90 -6.78 -3.44
N SER A 91 23.10 -6.29 -3.80
CA SER A 91 24.29 -7.13 -3.88
C SER A 91 24.98 -7.35 -2.52
N MET A 92 25.00 -6.36 -1.64
CA MET A 92 25.72 -6.43 -0.35
C MET A 92 24.82 -6.53 0.87
N GLY A 93 23.57 -6.05 0.79
CA GLY A 93 22.63 -6.05 1.90
C GLY A 93 21.66 -7.23 1.91
N TYR A 94 21.16 -7.62 0.73
CA TYR A 94 20.08 -8.60 0.60
C TYR A 94 20.61 -10.04 0.45
N LEU A 95 21.41 -10.32 -0.60
CA LEU A 95 21.91 -11.68 -0.86
C LEU A 95 23.43 -11.86 -0.62
N GLN A 96 24.15 -10.78 -0.25
CA GLN A 96 25.62 -10.75 -0.09
C GLN A 96 26.41 -11.37 -1.27
N LEU A 97 25.80 -11.42 -2.46
CA LEU A 97 26.37 -11.97 -3.68
C LEU A 97 25.81 -11.24 -4.89
N PHE A 98 26.57 -11.22 -5.98
CA PHE A 98 26.10 -10.70 -7.26
C PHE A 98 25.55 -11.81 -8.15
N GLN A 99 24.24 -11.79 -8.38
CA GLN A 99 23.56 -12.71 -9.29
C GLN A 99 22.97 -11.95 -10.47
N ARG A 100 23.00 -12.59 -11.65
CA ARG A 100 22.30 -12.10 -12.83
C ARG A 100 20.81 -11.93 -12.51
N ASP A 101 20.22 -10.85 -13.01
CA ASP A 101 18.80 -10.51 -12.84
C ASP A 101 18.34 -10.35 -11.37
N MET A 102 19.27 -10.01 -10.46
CA MET A 102 18.96 -9.75 -9.03
C MET A 102 17.92 -8.66 -8.79
N THR A 103 17.76 -7.72 -9.73
CA THR A 103 16.76 -6.65 -9.63
C THR A 103 15.35 -7.20 -9.76
N ASN A 104 15.18 -8.35 -10.43
CA ASN A 104 13.96 -9.13 -10.55
C ASN A 104 12.70 -8.25 -10.57
N GLY A 105 12.60 -7.35 -11.56
CA GLY A 105 11.46 -6.45 -11.79
C GLY A 105 11.15 -5.40 -10.72
N ARG A 106 11.92 -5.30 -9.62
CA ARG A 106 11.74 -4.30 -8.55
C ARG A 106 11.84 -2.84 -9.03
N GLY A 107 12.49 -2.61 -10.19
CA GLY A 107 12.54 -1.31 -10.84
C GLY A 107 11.16 -0.77 -11.24
N PHE A 108 10.23 -1.65 -11.64
CA PHE A 108 8.86 -1.26 -11.95
C PHE A 108 8.12 -0.77 -10.69
N ILE A 109 8.29 -1.50 -9.58
CA ILE A 109 7.73 -1.12 -8.28
C ILE A 109 8.26 0.27 -7.86
N ALA A 110 9.56 0.51 -8.03
CA ALA A 110 10.19 1.80 -7.71
C ALA A 110 9.64 2.98 -8.54
N LEU A 111 9.27 2.77 -9.81
CA LEU A 111 8.66 3.80 -10.65
C LEU A 111 7.24 4.17 -10.21
N VAL A 112 6.49 3.17 -9.73
CA VAL A 112 5.08 3.30 -9.35
C VAL A 112 4.92 3.86 -7.94
N THR A 113 5.80 3.47 -7.03
CA THR A 113 5.69 3.78 -5.59
C THR A 113 5.50 5.27 -5.28
N PRO A 114 6.22 6.23 -5.91
CA PRO A 114 6.01 7.65 -5.63
C PRO A 114 4.61 8.14 -5.96
N SER A 115 3.99 7.58 -7.00
CA SER A 115 2.61 7.92 -7.37
C SER A 115 1.62 7.42 -6.31
N LEU A 116 1.83 6.20 -5.82
CA LEU A 116 1.04 5.63 -4.71
C LEU A 116 1.25 6.38 -3.40
N GLY A 117 2.45 6.90 -3.18
CA GLY A 117 2.81 7.75 -2.05
C GLY A 117 2.31 9.20 -2.14
N GLY A 118 1.45 9.51 -3.11
CA GLY A 118 0.91 10.86 -3.32
C GLY A 118 1.96 11.89 -3.70
N GLY A 119 3.09 11.49 -4.28
CA GLY A 119 4.19 12.37 -4.66
C GLY A 119 4.96 12.97 -3.48
N THR A 120 4.76 12.45 -2.26
CA THR A 120 5.47 12.92 -1.06
C THR A 120 6.56 11.91 -0.64
N PRO A 121 7.70 12.34 -0.09
CA PRO A 121 8.74 11.42 0.40
C PRO A 121 8.23 10.45 1.46
N ILE A 122 7.46 10.95 2.43
CA ILE A 122 6.90 10.12 3.52
C ILE A 122 5.85 9.15 2.96
N GLY A 123 4.96 9.60 2.08
CA GLY A 123 4.00 8.69 1.44
C GLY A 123 4.69 7.62 0.59
N THR A 124 5.79 7.98 -0.10
CA THR A 124 6.61 7.02 -0.87
C THR A 124 7.26 5.98 0.04
N MET A 125 7.71 6.38 1.24
CA MET A 125 8.23 5.46 2.26
C MET A 125 7.16 4.48 2.75
N VAL A 126 5.94 4.97 3.01
CA VAL A 126 4.82 4.10 3.42
C VAL A 126 4.47 3.13 2.29
N ALA A 127 4.34 3.61 1.06
CA ALA A 127 4.03 2.76 -0.10
C ALA A 127 5.12 1.71 -0.36
N SER A 128 6.40 2.07 -0.28
CA SER A 128 7.52 1.12 -0.42
C SER A 128 7.55 0.10 0.72
N SER A 129 7.22 0.50 1.95
CA SER A 129 7.15 -0.43 3.09
C SER A 129 6.04 -1.47 2.89
N ILE A 130 4.90 -1.07 2.32
CA ILE A 130 3.82 -2.01 1.96
C ILE A 130 4.30 -3.01 0.90
N PHE A 131 5.01 -2.56 -0.14
CA PHE A 131 5.59 -3.49 -1.11
C PHE A 131 6.64 -4.41 -0.49
N GLY A 132 7.50 -3.88 0.38
CA GLY A 132 8.48 -4.68 1.12
C GLY A 132 7.83 -5.73 2.01
N PHE A 133 6.69 -5.40 2.64
CA PHE A 133 5.89 -6.37 3.37
C PHE A 133 5.38 -7.51 2.48
N PHE A 134 4.86 -7.20 1.29
CA PHE A 134 4.41 -8.23 0.34
C PHE A 134 5.57 -9.06 -0.23
N ASP A 135 6.73 -8.45 -0.45
CA ASP A 135 7.95 -9.16 -0.87
C ASP A 135 8.41 -10.13 0.23
N ALA A 136 8.46 -9.68 1.49
CA ALA A 136 8.78 -10.52 2.65
C ALA A 136 7.77 -11.66 2.85
N LEU A 137 6.48 -11.38 2.66
CA LEU A 137 5.43 -12.40 2.69
C LEU A 137 5.65 -13.44 1.59
N GLY A 138 5.98 -13.01 0.37
CA GLY A 138 6.35 -13.90 -0.73
C GLY A 138 7.56 -14.77 -0.40
N ILE A 139 8.60 -14.22 0.22
CA ILE A 139 9.78 -14.99 0.65
C ILE A 139 9.40 -16.04 1.71
N ARG A 140 8.58 -15.66 2.69
CA ARG A 140 8.12 -16.59 3.75
C ARG A 140 7.22 -17.70 3.20
N MET A 141 6.45 -17.41 2.16
CA MET A 141 5.69 -18.42 1.42
C MET A 141 6.61 -19.27 0.52
N GLY A 142 7.71 -18.73 0.02
CA GLY A 142 8.69 -19.48 -0.78
C GLY A 142 9.46 -20.55 -0.01
N SER A 143 9.46 -20.53 1.33
CA SER A 143 10.00 -21.63 2.15
C SER A 143 9.05 -22.83 2.29
N LEU A 144 7.84 -22.72 1.74
CA LEU A 144 6.90 -23.82 1.60
C LEU A 144 7.21 -24.58 0.30
N GLU A 145 6.87 -25.88 0.21
CA GLU A 145 7.04 -26.72 -1.00
C GLU A 145 6.11 -26.31 -2.17
N ILE A 146 6.16 -25.03 -2.56
CA ILE A 146 5.36 -24.39 -3.60
C ILE A 146 6.31 -24.02 -4.76
N PRO A 147 5.88 -24.11 -6.02
CA PRO A 147 6.57 -23.50 -7.14
C PRO A 147 6.91 -22.04 -6.85
N SER A 148 8.20 -21.71 -6.90
CA SER A 148 8.73 -20.39 -6.49
C SER A 148 8.15 -19.22 -7.29
N GLN A 149 7.58 -19.48 -8.47
CA GLN A 149 6.93 -18.49 -9.33
C GLN A 149 5.69 -17.87 -8.69
N LEU A 150 4.96 -18.63 -7.87
CA LEU A 150 3.70 -18.18 -7.26
C LEU A 150 3.94 -17.11 -6.18
N PRO A 151 4.76 -17.36 -5.14
CA PRO A 151 5.08 -16.33 -4.15
C PRO A 151 5.78 -15.11 -4.75
N GLN A 152 6.61 -15.29 -5.78
CA GLN A 152 7.29 -14.19 -6.46
C GLN A 152 6.35 -13.30 -7.28
N SER A 153 5.16 -13.77 -7.64
CA SER A 153 4.17 -12.98 -8.40
C SER A 153 3.38 -12.00 -7.52
N ILE A 154 3.29 -12.25 -6.20
CA ILE A 154 2.47 -11.49 -5.25
C ILE A 154 2.77 -9.98 -5.27
N PRO A 155 4.05 -9.54 -5.21
CA PRO A 155 4.36 -8.11 -5.23
C PRO A 155 3.92 -7.41 -6.52
N TYR A 156 3.94 -8.12 -7.65
CA TYR A 156 3.52 -7.56 -8.94
C TYR A 156 2.01 -7.39 -9.04
N PHE A 157 1.24 -8.38 -8.58
CA PHE A 157 -0.21 -8.25 -8.47
C PHE A 157 -0.59 -7.09 -7.55
N ALA A 158 0.08 -6.96 -6.40
CA ALA A 158 -0.10 -5.82 -5.51
C ALA A 158 0.21 -4.49 -6.21
N THR A 159 1.23 -4.43 -7.07
CA THR A 159 1.63 -3.22 -7.80
C THR A 159 0.59 -2.82 -8.85
N VAL A 160 0.16 -3.76 -9.69
CA VAL A 160 -0.88 -3.53 -10.71
C VAL A 160 -2.15 -3.00 -10.04
N LEU A 161 -2.52 -3.62 -8.93
CA LEU A 161 -3.73 -3.28 -8.23
C LEU A 161 -3.64 -1.92 -7.54
N ALA A 162 -2.50 -1.62 -6.91
CA ALA A 162 -2.25 -0.30 -6.35
C ALA A 162 -2.30 0.79 -7.44
N LEU A 163 -1.76 0.53 -8.64
CA LEU A 163 -1.89 1.45 -9.79
C LEU A 163 -3.33 1.67 -10.22
N VAL A 164 -4.11 0.60 -10.34
CA VAL A 164 -5.55 0.70 -10.68
C VAL A 164 -6.25 1.59 -9.66
N ILE A 165 -5.97 1.41 -8.37
CA ILE A 165 -6.54 2.20 -7.29
C ILE A 165 -6.12 3.66 -7.39
N TYR A 166 -4.84 3.94 -7.60
CA TYR A 166 -4.35 5.30 -7.77
C TYR A 166 -4.99 5.99 -8.99
N ALA A 167 -5.11 5.29 -10.11
CA ALA A 167 -5.76 5.80 -11.31
C ALA A 167 -7.24 6.14 -11.07
N LEU A 168 -7.94 5.29 -10.31
CA LEU A 168 -9.34 5.52 -9.92
C LEU A 168 -9.46 6.69 -8.93
N GLN A 169 -8.60 6.77 -7.91
CA GLN A 169 -8.55 7.89 -6.95
C GLN A 169 -8.34 9.24 -7.65
N ARG A 170 -7.44 9.29 -8.64
CA ARG A 170 -7.17 10.51 -9.39
C ARG A 170 -8.39 10.97 -10.19
N ARG A 171 -9.08 10.04 -10.86
CA ARG A 171 -10.34 10.33 -11.59
C ARG A 171 -11.44 10.83 -10.65
N ILE A 172 -11.56 10.21 -9.47
CA ILE A 172 -12.55 10.60 -8.45
C ILE A 172 -12.25 12.01 -7.93
N SER A 173 -11.01 12.29 -7.57
CA SER A 173 -10.59 13.59 -7.05
C SER A 173 -10.81 14.72 -8.07
N GLN A 174 -10.56 14.45 -9.36
CA GLN A 174 -10.83 15.39 -10.45
C GLN A 174 -12.34 15.70 -10.57
N ARG A 175 -13.18 14.67 -10.62
CA ARG A 175 -14.65 14.84 -10.69
C ARG A 175 -15.21 15.61 -9.50
N VAL A 176 -14.72 15.33 -8.29
CA VAL A 176 -15.14 16.05 -7.08
C VAL A 176 -14.75 17.53 -7.15
N SER A 177 -13.56 17.84 -7.68
CA SER A 177 -13.13 19.23 -7.89
C SER A 177 -14.01 19.97 -8.91
N GLU A 178 -14.36 19.31 -10.02
CA GLU A 178 -15.27 19.86 -11.04
C GLU A 178 -16.66 20.14 -10.45
N MET A 179 -17.21 19.19 -9.68
CA MET A 179 -18.49 19.38 -8.99
C MET A 179 -18.44 20.52 -7.97
N ARG A 180 -17.35 20.68 -7.23
CA ARG A 180 -17.16 21.79 -6.30
C ARG A 180 -17.24 23.14 -7.02
N THR A 181 -16.63 23.26 -8.20
CA THR A 181 -16.70 24.48 -9.00
C THR A 181 -18.08 24.73 -9.61
N ALA A 182 -18.81 23.66 -9.96
CA ALA A 182 -20.15 23.75 -10.56
C ALA A 182 -21.25 24.05 -9.53
N SER A 183 -21.16 23.47 -8.33
CA SER A 183 -22.18 23.59 -7.27
C SER A 183 -21.98 24.81 -6.37
N GLY A 184 -20.79 25.39 -6.32
CA GLY A 184 -20.51 26.61 -5.55
C GLY A 184 -20.91 26.46 -4.07
N ALA A 185 -21.84 27.31 -3.60
CA ALA A 185 -22.25 27.35 -2.19
C ALA A 185 -23.11 26.15 -1.72
N SER A 186 -23.69 25.37 -2.63
CA SER A 186 -24.47 24.16 -2.28
C SER A 186 -23.60 22.89 -2.17
N PHE A 187 -22.29 23.01 -2.37
CA PHE A 187 -21.38 21.88 -2.30
C PHE A 187 -21.07 21.49 -0.85
N ASP A 188 -21.62 20.35 -0.39
CA ASP A 188 -21.24 19.78 0.89
C ASP A 188 -19.87 19.08 0.81
N ALA A 189 -18.82 19.82 1.18
CA ALA A 189 -17.47 19.31 1.19
C ALA A 189 -17.26 18.15 2.17
N GLN A 190 -17.99 18.08 3.29
CA GLN A 190 -17.83 17.02 4.28
C GLN A 190 -18.42 15.71 3.76
N PHE A 191 -19.60 15.78 3.14
CA PHE A 191 -20.24 14.64 2.49
C PHE A 191 -19.38 14.04 1.37
N TRP A 192 -18.85 14.88 0.48
CA TRP A 192 -17.99 14.42 -0.62
C TRP A 192 -16.67 13.83 -0.14
N GLN A 193 -16.09 14.38 0.95
CA GLN A 193 -14.93 13.78 1.59
C GLN A 193 -15.25 12.41 2.20
N ALA A 194 -16.42 12.23 2.82
CA ALA A 194 -16.85 10.93 3.34
C ALA A 194 -17.00 9.89 2.23
N ILE A 195 -17.65 10.24 1.11
CA ILE A 195 -17.76 9.38 -0.08
C ILE A 195 -16.36 8.99 -0.59
N GLN A 196 -15.45 9.95 -0.68
CA GLN A 196 -14.09 9.69 -1.16
C GLN A 196 -13.34 8.72 -0.25
N ARG A 197 -13.40 8.92 1.08
CA ARG A 197 -12.73 8.01 2.02
C ARG A 197 -13.35 6.60 2.00
N ILE A 198 -14.67 6.49 1.85
CA ILE A 198 -15.38 5.22 1.69
C ILE A 198 -15.00 4.52 0.38
N SER A 199 -14.85 5.26 -0.71
CA SER A 199 -14.37 4.72 -1.98
C SER A 199 -12.94 4.17 -1.86
N ILE A 200 -12.05 4.90 -1.17
CA ILE A 200 -10.70 4.44 -0.85
C ILE A 200 -10.74 3.12 -0.07
N LEU A 201 -11.65 3.01 0.90
CA LEU A 201 -11.80 1.79 1.67
C LEU A 201 -12.27 0.60 0.82
N HIS A 202 -13.26 0.78 -0.08
CA HIS A 202 -13.67 -0.28 -1.01
C HIS A 202 -12.50 -0.71 -1.90
N MET A 203 -11.71 0.24 -2.41
CA MET A 203 -10.53 -0.07 -3.19
C MET A 203 -9.49 -0.88 -2.41
N LEU A 204 -9.18 -0.49 -1.17
CA LEU A 204 -8.28 -1.26 -0.31
C LEU A 204 -8.80 -2.68 -0.06
N LEU A 205 -10.11 -2.83 0.18
CA LEU A 205 -10.74 -4.14 0.39
C LEU A 205 -10.70 -5.02 -0.86
N MET A 206 -10.85 -4.42 -2.04
CA MET A 206 -10.63 -5.10 -3.32
C MET A 206 -9.17 -5.54 -3.46
N MET A 207 -8.21 -4.82 -2.84
CA MET A 207 -6.82 -5.28 -2.80
C MET A 207 -6.67 -6.59 -2.07
N PHE A 208 -7.19 -6.62 -0.84
CA PHE A 208 -7.17 -7.81 -0.01
C PHE A 208 -7.93 -8.97 -0.66
N ALA A 209 -8.98 -8.69 -1.44
CA ALA A 209 -9.70 -9.70 -2.19
C ALA A 209 -8.81 -10.33 -3.26
N VAL A 210 -8.14 -9.53 -4.10
CA VAL A 210 -7.22 -10.09 -5.10
C VAL A 210 -6.10 -10.87 -4.44
N ILE A 211 -5.57 -10.40 -3.29
CA ILE A 211 -4.55 -11.13 -2.52
C ILE A 211 -5.08 -12.50 -2.08
N GLY A 212 -6.31 -12.58 -1.58
CA GLY A 212 -6.93 -13.85 -1.21
C GLY A 212 -7.14 -14.79 -2.41
N VAL A 213 -7.48 -14.25 -3.58
CA VAL A 213 -7.56 -15.04 -4.83
C VAL A 213 -6.20 -15.58 -5.24
N VAL A 214 -5.15 -14.75 -5.22
CA VAL A 214 -3.78 -15.15 -5.56
C VAL A 214 -3.27 -16.20 -4.57
N THR A 215 -3.50 -16.00 -3.27
CA THR A 215 -3.12 -16.94 -2.21
C THR A 215 -3.84 -18.27 -2.38
N SER A 216 -5.15 -18.25 -2.66
CA SER A 216 -5.94 -19.45 -2.95
C SER A 216 -5.40 -20.20 -4.17
N GLY A 217 -5.13 -19.49 -5.27
CA GLY A 217 -4.53 -20.09 -6.47
C GLY A 217 -3.18 -20.73 -6.19
N ALA A 218 -2.36 -20.12 -5.31
CA ALA A 218 -1.09 -20.69 -4.91
C ALA A 218 -1.25 -21.98 -4.09
N ILE A 219 -2.21 -22.02 -3.16
CA ILE A 219 -2.52 -23.22 -2.37
C ILE A 219 -3.00 -24.37 -3.26
N LEU A 220 -3.87 -24.05 -4.23
CA LEU A 220 -4.42 -25.05 -5.16
C LEU A 220 -3.38 -25.62 -6.11
N ALA A 221 -2.48 -24.77 -6.60
CA ALA A 221 -1.43 -25.19 -7.52
C ALA A 221 -0.32 -26.01 -6.85
N ALA A 222 -0.15 -25.87 -5.53
CA ALA A 222 0.86 -26.62 -4.77
C ALA A 222 0.41 -26.93 -3.33
N PRO A 223 -0.46 -27.93 -3.16
CA PRO A 223 -1.03 -28.28 -1.85
C PRO A 223 0.03 -28.71 -0.83
N ASN A 224 1.03 -29.47 -1.28
CA ASN A 224 2.09 -30.01 -0.42
C ASN A 224 2.88 -28.92 0.31
N GLY A 225 3.04 -27.74 -0.30
CA GLY A 225 3.65 -26.60 0.36
C GLY A 225 2.83 -26.01 1.49
N PHE A 226 1.51 -26.16 1.49
CA PHE A 226 0.63 -25.52 2.49
C PHE A 226 0.05 -26.50 3.53
N GLY A 227 0.64 -27.70 3.67
CA GLY A 227 0.15 -28.74 4.58
C GLY A 227 -0.53 -29.91 3.88
N GLY A 228 -0.34 -30.08 2.57
CA GLY A 228 -0.85 -31.21 1.79
C GLY A 228 -2.27 -31.00 1.30
N GLU A 229 -2.96 -32.09 0.96
CA GLU A 229 -4.34 -32.03 0.44
C GLU A 229 -5.34 -31.40 1.41
N GLU A 230 -5.04 -31.43 2.73
CA GLU A 230 -5.87 -30.78 3.75
C GLU A 230 -5.93 -29.25 3.58
N ALA A 231 -4.92 -28.65 2.94
CA ALA A 231 -4.87 -27.22 2.67
C ALA A 231 -5.75 -26.79 1.48
N VAL A 232 -6.14 -27.72 0.61
CA VAL A 232 -6.88 -27.45 -0.64
C VAL A 232 -8.27 -26.88 -0.33
N LEU A 233 -9.00 -27.49 0.61
CA LEU A 233 -10.36 -27.07 0.95
C LEU A 233 -10.39 -25.67 1.60
N PRO A 234 -9.53 -25.34 2.60
CA PRO A 234 -9.34 -23.97 3.06
C PRO A 234 -8.93 -23.00 1.94
N GLY A 235 -8.02 -23.42 1.06
CA GLY A 235 -7.57 -22.64 -0.09
C GLY A 235 -8.73 -22.26 -1.01
N LEU A 236 -9.57 -23.21 -1.41
CA LEU A 236 -10.78 -22.96 -2.20
C LEU A 236 -11.76 -22.03 -1.50
N ALA A 237 -11.97 -22.22 -0.19
CA ALA A 237 -12.85 -21.36 0.59
C ALA A 237 -12.36 -19.90 0.60
N ILE A 238 -11.05 -19.68 0.78
CA ILE A 238 -10.42 -18.35 0.71
C ILE A 238 -10.63 -17.74 -0.68
N GLY A 239 -10.39 -18.50 -1.74
CA GLY A 239 -10.54 -18.03 -3.12
C GLY A 239 -11.97 -17.65 -3.46
N ALA A 240 -12.93 -18.52 -3.15
CA ALA A 240 -14.35 -18.28 -3.39
C ALA A 240 -14.87 -17.07 -2.61
N ALA A 241 -14.50 -16.95 -1.33
CA ALA A 241 -14.84 -15.78 -0.52
C ALA A 241 -14.23 -14.49 -1.10
N SER A 242 -12.97 -14.56 -1.53
CA SER A 242 -12.27 -13.41 -2.09
C SER A 242 -12.86 -12.95 -3.42
N ILE A 243 -13.23 -13.88 -4.31
CA ILE A 243 -13.92 -13.57 -5.57
C ILE A 243 -15.29 -12.95 -5.27
N ALA A 244 -16.05 -13.50 -4.31
CA ALA A 244 -17.35 -12.95 -3.94
C ALA A 244 -17.24 -11.51 -3.42
N LEU A 245 -16.29 -11.24 -2.52
CA LEU A 245 -16.03 -9.89 -2.01
C LEU A 245 -15.57 -8.95 -3.13
N PHE A 246 -14.74 -9.44 -4.07
CA PHE A 246 -14.32 -8.66 -5.23
C PHE A 246 -15.52 -8.25 -6.10
N VAL A 247 -16.38 -9.20 -6.46
CA VAL A 247 -17.55 -8.95 -7.30
C VAL A 247 -18.53 -8.00 -6.62
N MET A 248 -18.70 -8.12 -5.30
CA MET A 248 -19.56 -7.21 -4.52
C MET A 248 -18.99 -5.79 -4.42
N GLY A 249 -17.66 -5.62 -4.33
CA GLY A 249 -17.01 -4.32 -4.21
C GLY A 249 -16.86 -3.55 -5.53
N LEU A 250 -16.72 -4.26 -6.65
CA LEU A 250 -16.43 -3.69 -7.96
C LEU A 250 -17.36 -2.54 -8.40
N PRO A 251 -18.70 -2.62 -8.22
CA PRO A 251 -19.61 -1.55 -8.63
C PRO A 251 -19.33 -0.21 -7.94
N PHE A 252 -18.97 -0.23 -6.66
CA PHE A 252 -18.71 0.97 -5.85
C PHE A 252 -17.38 1.63 -6.16
N VAL A 253 -16.41 0.83 -6.63
CA VAL A 253 -15.11 1.32 -7.08
C VAL A 253 -15.21 1.96 -8.48
N SER A 254 -16.04 1.40 -9.35
CA SER A 254 -16.22 1.92 -10.72
C SER A 254 -16.99 3.24 -10.79
N ASP A 255 -17.86 3.50 -9.82
CA ASP A 255 -18.78 4.64 -9.85
C ASP A 255 -19.12 5.11 -8.43
N ILE A 256 -18.56 6.25 -8.03
CA ILE A 256 -18.78 6.83 -6.69
C ILE A 256 -20.23 7.27 -6.47
N PHE A 257 -20.97 7.60 -7.54
CA PHE A 257 -22.37 7.99 -7.41
C PHE A 257 -23.24 6.80 -7.00
N ARG A 258 -22.79 5.57 -7.24
CA ARG A 258 -23.44 4.37 -6.70
C ARG A 258 -23.29 4.27 -5.19
N ILE A 259 -22.20 4.77 -4.60
CA ILE A 259 -22.03 4.83 -3.13
C ILE A 259 -23.12 5.73 -2.55
N GLN A 260 -23.34 6.90 -3.14
CA GLN A 260 -24.42 7.80 -2.74
C GLN A 260 -25.79 7.14 -2.91
N LYS A 261 -26.09 6.58 -4.09
CA LYS A 261 -27.41 6.02 -4.41
C LYS A 261 -27.73 4.74 -3.63
N ARG A 262 -26.72 3.92 -3.33
CA ARG A 262 -26.85 2.59 -2.69
C ARG A 262 -25.98 2.50 -1.44
N TRP A 263 -26.03 3.54 -0.59
CA TRP A 263 -25.16 3.66 0.58
C TRP A 263 -25.29 2.49 1.57
N ARG A 264 -26.50 1.91 1.72
CA ARG A 264 -26.75 0.74 2.58
C ARG A 264 -25.97 -0.49 2.13
N GLU A 265 -25.94 -0.71 0.82
CA GLU A 265 -25.22 -1.85 0.25
C GLU A 265 -23.71 -1.63 0.32
N SER A 266 -23.27 -0.40 0.05
CA SER A 266 -21.87 -0.01 0.21
C SER A 266 -21.37 -0.23 1.65
N ALA A 267 -22.20 0.13 2.63
CA ALA A 267 -21.94 -0.13 4.05
C ALA A 267 -21.85 -1.63 4.34
N ALA A 268 -22.82 -2.42 3.87
CA ALA A 268 -22.84 -3.87 4.08
C ALA A 268 -21.60 -4.54 3.48
N VAL A 269 -21.27 -4.25 2.22
CA VAL A 269 -20.09 -4.81 1.53
C VAL A 269 -18.81 -4.45 2.26
N THR A 270 -18.68 -3.21 2.75
CA THR A 270 -17.47 -2.78 3.45
C THR A 270 -17.32 -3.42 4.81
N ILE A 271 -18.39 -3.42 5.62
CA ILE A 271 -18.39 -4.00 6.97
C ILE A 271 -18.11 -5.51 6.89
N VAL A 272 -18.74 -6.20 5.95
CA VAL A 272 -18.54 -7.65 5.73
C VAL A 272 -17.12 -7.93 5.24
N SER A 273 -16.63 -7.22 4.22
CA SER A 273 -15.29 -7.45 3.68
C SER A 273 -14.20 -7.17 4.73
N LEU A 274 -14.25 -5.99 5.36
CA LEU A 274 -13.27 -5.59 6.37
C LEU A 274 -13.34 -6.49 7.61
N GLY A 275 -14.55 -6.86 8.03
CA GLY A 275 -14.75 -7.79 9.13
C GLY A 275 -14.20 -9.18 8.83
N ALA A 276 -14.36 -9.67 7.60
CA ALA A 276 -13.79 -10.95 7.18
C ALA A 276 -12.26 -10.93 7.21
N TYR A 277 -11.62 -9.89 6.66
CA TYR A 277 -10.16 -9.79 6.68
C TYR A 277 -9.61 -9.62 8.11
N LEU A 278 -10.25 -8.79 8.93
CA LEU A 278 -9.81 -8.59 10.31
C LEU A 278 -10.02 -9.86 11.15
N ALA A 279 -11.10 -10.60 10.93
CA ALA A 279 -11.34 -11.87 11.59
C ALA A 279 -10.29 -12.93 11.21
N ILE A 280 -9.89 -13.00 9.94
CA ILE A 280 -8.80 -13.87 9.50
C ILE A 280 -7.50 -13.49 10.20
N PHE A 281 -7.16 -12.20 10.25
CA PHE A 281 -5.96 -11.72 10.93
C PHE A 281 -5.99 -12.02 12.43
N LEU A 282 -7.09 -11.69 13.11
CA LEU A 282 -7.24 -11.91 14.55
C LEU A 282 -7.30 -13.39 14.93
N SER A 283 -7.69 -14.27 14.01
CA SER A 283 -7.68 -15.72 14.24
C SER A 283 -6.26 -16.29 14.42
N LEU A 284 -5.23 -15.52 14.07
CA LEU A 284 -3.83 -15.86 14.39
C LEU A 284 -3.51 -15.71 15.89
N PHE A 285 -4.33 -14.96 16.64
CA PHE A 285 -4.07 -14.59 18.03
C PHE A 285 -5.22 -14.95 18.99
N ALA A 286 -6.41 -15.26 18.48
CA ALA A 286 -7.62 -15.53 19.26
C ALA A 286 -8.50 -16.61 18.61
N SER A 287 -9.46 -17.15 19.37
CA SER A 287 -10.39 -18.15 18.84
C SER A 287 -11.31 -17.58 17.76
N LEU A 288 -11.69 -18.42 16.79
CA LEU A 288 -12.44 -18.00 15.61
C LEU A 288 -13.75 -17.24 15.91
N PRO A 289 -14.57 -17.60 16.92
CA PRO A 289 -15.77 -16.83 17.27
C PRO A 289 -15.45 -15.42 17.79
N ILE A 290 -14.41 -15.30 18.62
CA ILE A 290 -13.96 -14.03 19.20
C ILE A 290 -13.38 -13.14 18.09
N ALA A 291 -12.55 -13.71 17.22
CA ALA A 291 -11.95 -13.01 16.09
C ALA A 291 -13.02 -12.46 15.13
N ARG A 292 -14.08 -13.23 14.83
CA ARG A 292 -15.21 -12.77 14.00
C ARG A 292 -16.02 -11.65 14.66
N GLY A 293 -16.30 -11.79 15.97
CA GLY A 293 -17.04 -10.79 16.73
C GLY A 293 -16.30 -9.44 16.79
N ILE A 294 -15.02 -9.48 17.15
CA ILE A 294 -14.16 -8.28 17.17
C ILE A 294 -14.01 -7.72 15.75
N GLY A 295 -13.84 -8.58 14.75
CA GLY A 295 -13.76 -8.24 13.33
C GLY A 295 -14.92 -7.37 12.87
N LEU A 296 -16.16 -7.82 13.11
CA LEU A 296 -17.37 -7.13 12.69
C LEU A 296 -17.63 -5.84 13.47
N LEU A 297 -17.33 -5.81 14.77
CA LEU A 297 -17.48 -4.60 15.58
C LEU A 297 -16.48 -3.52 15.16
N ALA A 298 -15.23 -3.91 14.93
CA ALA A 298 -14.19 -2.99 14.45
C ALA A 298 -14.51 -2.49 13.04
N SER A 299 -15.01 -3.34 12.14
CA SER A 299 -15.35 -2.91 10.78
C SER A 299 -16.53 -1.94 10.75
N ALA A 300 -17.55 -2.16 11.59
CA ALA A 300 -18.64 -1.20 11.78
C ALA A 300 -18.13 0.13 12.35
N ALA A 301 -17.23 0.10 13.34
CA ALA A 301 -16.63 1.30 13.90
C ALA A 301 -15.83 2.09 12.84
N VAL A 302 -15.00 1.40 12.05
CA VAL A 302 -14.22 1.99 10.97
C VAL A 302 -15.12 2.62 9.91
N TRP A 303 -16.24 1.95 9.54
CA TRP A 303 -17.22 2.52 8.62
C TRP A 303 -17.78 3.87 9.11
N PHE A 304 -18.18 3.94 10.38
CA PHE A 304 -18.70 5.17 10.96
C PHE A 304 -17.64 6.26 11.12
N MET A 305 -16.41 5.91 11.51
CA MET A 305 -15.29 6.85 11.65
C MET A 305 -14.92 7.52 10.33
N ILE A 306 -15.02 6.78 9.22
CA ILE A 306 -14.62 7.25 7.91
C ILE A 306 -15.67 8.18 7.27
N GLY A 307 -16.85 8.28 7.86
CA GLY A 307 -17.91 9.20 7.43
C GLY A 307 -19.20 8.49 7.05
N GLY A 308 -19.39 7.22 7.40
CA GLY A 308 -20.65 6.50 7.18
C GLY A 308 -21.88 7.19 7.78
N ARG A 309 -21.71 8.00 8.83
CA ARG A 309 -22.79 8.85 9.38
C ARG A 309 -23.26 9.92 8.40
N ALA A 310 -22.33 10.60 7.72
CA ALA A 310 -22.66 11.64 6.74
C ALA A 310 -23.53 11.08 5.59
N LEU A 311 -23.32 9.82 5.20
CA LEU A 311 -24.18 9.13 4.23
C LEU A 311 -25.55 8.75 4.79
N ALA A 312 -25.63 8.38 6.07
CA ALA A 312 -26.88 8.01 6.72
C ALA A 312 -27.80 9.21 6.97
N ASP A 313 -27.21 10.38 7.22
CA ASP A 313 -27.93 11.63 7.51
C ASP A 313 -28.49 12.32 6.26
N GLY A 314 -28.09 11.89 5.06
CA GLY A 314 -28.78 12.19 3.79
C GLY A 314 -28.89 13.67 3.40
N LYS A 315 -27.97 14.52 3.87
CA LYS A 315 -27.87 15.92 3.44
C LYS A 315 -26.89 16.08 2.27
#